data_AF-A0A9D8LHC6-F1
#
_entry.id   AF-A0A9D8LHC6-F1
#
_cell.length_a   1.000
_cell.length_b   1.000
_cell.length_c   1.000
_cell.angle_alpha   90.00
_cell.angle_beta   90.00
_cell.angle_gamma   90.00
#
_symmetry.space_group_name_H-M   'P 1'
#
loop_
_entity.id
_entity.type
_entity.pdbx_description
1 polymer ?
#
loop_
_entity_poly.entity_id
_entity_poly.type
_entity_poly.pdbx_seq_one_letter_code
_entity_poly.pdbx_strand_id
1 'polypeptide(L)'
;MRHARLPASEEIALEDVFHALSDPFRLEVVRRLATEGEQSCQALEGDRPKSSVSHHFRVLREAGLIRTRNEGVTRMNALRRD
;
A
#
# COMPACT_ATOMS: atom_id res chain seq x y z
N MET A 1 -12.10 13.28 -7.62
CA MET A 1 -11.05 12.58 -6.85
C MET A 1 -11.68 11.35 -6.20
N ARG A 2 -11.33 10.13 -6.64
CA ARG A 2 -11.78 8.91 -5.96
C ARG A 2 -10.91 8.71 -4.73
N HIS A 3 -11.44 8.98 -3.54
CA HIS A 3 -10.86 8.45 -2.32
C HIS A 3 -10.82 6.94 -2.47
N ALA A 4 -9.63 6.35 -2.44
CA ALA A 4 -9.51 4.91 -2.35
C ALA A 4 -10.22 4.50 -1.05
N ARG A 5 -11.35 3.80 -1.17
CA ARG A 5 -12.05 3.23 -0.02
C ARG A 5 -11.03 2.40 0.76
N LEU A 6 -10.82 2.77 2.02
CA LEU A 6 -10.10 1.96 2.98
C LEU A 6 -11.16 1.09 3.69
N PRO A 7 -11.02 -0.23 3.74
CA PRO A 7 -11.96 -1.08 4.46
C PRO A 7 -11.97 -0.73 5.95
N ALA A 8 -13.12 -0.81 6.62
CA ALA A 8 -13.16 -0.74 8.08
C ALA A 8 -12.38 -1.93 8.69
N SER A 9 -11.93 -1.83 9.94
CA SER A 9 -11.11 -2.89 10.57
C SER A 9 -11.85 -4.23 10.60
N GLU A 10 -13.17 -4.19 10.74
CA GLU A 10 -14.06 -5.36 10.77
C GLU A 10 -14.26 -5.99 9.38
N GLU A 11 -13.96 -5.26 8.31
CA GLU A 11 -14.05 -5.74 6.93
C GLU A 11 -12.74 -6.40 6.45
N ILE A 12 -11.67 -6.36 7.25
CA ILE A 12 -10.38 -6.96 6.88
C ILE A 12 -10.42 -8.46 7.13
N ALA A 13 -10.38 -9.22 6.05
CA ALA A 13 -10.22 -10.66 6.10
C ALA A 13 -8.73 -11.04 6.24
N LEU A 14 -8.42 -12.00 7.11
CA LEU A 14 -7.03 -12.39 7.38
C LEU A 14 -6.39 -13.07 6.15
N GLU A 15 -7.18 -13.78 5.36
CA GLU A 15 -6.80 -14.35 4.07
C GLU A 15 -6.30 -13.28 3.08
N ASP A 16 -6.95 -12.11 3.04
CA ASP A 16 -6.54 -11.00 2.16
C ASP A 16 -5.22 -10.40 2.64
N VAL A 17 -5.02 -10.31 3.95
CA VAL A 17 -3.76 -9.86 4.54
C VAL A 17 -2.62 -10.82 4.19
N PHE A 18 -2.80 -12.12 4.40
CA PHE A 18 -1.77 -13.10 4.06
C PHE A 18 -1.52 -13.19 2.55
N HIS A 19 -2.57 -13.09 1.73
CA HIS A 19 -2.42 -13.00 0.29
C HIS A 19 -1.64 -11.75 -0.12
N ALA A 20 -1.91 -10.60 0.50
CA ALA A 20 -1.19 -9.37 0.23
C ALA A 20 0.29 -9.47 0.67
N LEU A 21 0.59 -10.14 1.78
CA LEU A 21 1.97 -10.26 2.30
C LEU A 21 2.78 -11.41 1.68
N SER A 22 2.16 -12.30 0.89
CA SER A 22 2.86 -13.43 0.25
C SER A 22 3.74 -13.03 -0.95
N ASP A 23 3.55 -11.83 -1.49
CA ASP A 23 4.38 -11.29 -2.56
C ASP A 23 5.59 -10.54 -1.98
N PRO A 24 6.83 -10.89 -2.39
CA PRO A 24 8.04 -10.29 -1.84
C PRO A 24 8.09 -8.77 -1.95
N PHE A 25 7.58 -8.20 -3.04
CA PHE A 25 7.58 -6.76 -3.24
C PHE A 25 6.57 -6.05 -2.33
N ARG A 26 5.34 -6.57 -2.20
CA ARG A 26 4.36 -6.03 -1.26
C ARG A 26 4.87 -6.08 0.18
N LEU A 27 5.52 -7.17 0.57
CA LEU A 27 6.14 -7.30 1.88
C LEU A 27 7.27 -6.29 2.10
N GLU A 28 8.11 -6.06 1.09
CA GLU A 28 9.16 -5.04 1.13
C GLU A 28 8.57 -3.64 1.30
N VAL A 29 7.54 -3.28 0.53
CA VAL A 29 6.83 -2.00 0.68
C VAL A 29 6.31 -1.83 2.10
N VAL A 30 5.65 -2.83 2.67
CA VAL A 30 5.13 -2.79 4.05
C VAL A 30 6.27 -2.59 5.06
N ARG A 31 7.39 -3.31 4.91
CA ARG A 31 8.56 -3.14 5.79
C ARG A 31 9.12 -1.73 5.71
N ARG A 32 9.31 -1.20 4.51
CA ARG A 32 9.81 0.17 4.31
C ARG A 32 8.87 1.20 4.91
N LEU A 33 7.56 1.06 4.74
CA LEU A 33 6.59 1.94 5.38
C LEU A 33 6.61 1.83 6.92
N ALA A 34 6.91 0.64 7.45
CA ALA A 34 7.04 0.43 8.89
C ALA A 34 8.30 1.09 9.47
N THR A 35 9.41 1.12 8.72
CA THR A 35 10.72 1.64 9.18
C THR A 35 10.99 3.09 8.80
N GLU A 36 10.61 3.50 7.59
CA GLU A 36 10.88 4.81 6.99
C GLU A 36 9.68 5.76 7.09
N GLY A 37 8.51 5.28 7.52
CA GLY A 37 7.30 6.07 7.62
C GLY A 37 6.59 6.27 6.27
N GLU A 38 5.87 7.39 6.13
CA GLU A 38 5.13 7.70 4.91
C GLU A 38 6.08 7.96 3.73
N GLN A 39 5.79 7.35 2.57
CA GLN A 39 6.64 7.41 1.38
C GLN A 39 5.82 7.59 0.10
N SER A 40 6.40 8.24 -0.90
CA SER A 40 5.76 8.37 -2.22
C SER A 40 5.74 7.03 -2.98
N CYS A 41 4.79 6.85 -3.89
CA CYS A 41 4.80 5.70 -4.82
C CYS A 41 6.16 5.56 -5.52
N GLN A 42 6.73 6.66 -6.01
CA GLN A 42 8.03 6.65 -6.70
C GLN A 42 9.18 6.18 -5.79
N ALA A 43 9.20 6.60 -4.52
CA ALA A 43 10.22 6.16 -3.57
C ALA A 43 10.12 4.66 -3.25
N LEU A 44 8.92 4.09 -3.34
CA LEU A 44 8.63 2.68 -3.07
C LEU A 44 8.73 1.77 -4.31
N GLU A 45 8.55 2.34 -5.51
CA GLU A 45 8.66 1.65 -6.81
C GLU A 45 10.08 1.15 -7.09
N GLY A 46 11.10 1.90 -6.64
CA GLY A 46 12.50 1.62 -6.99
C GLY A 46 12.70 1.62 -8.52
N ASP A 47 13.43 0.65 -9.03
CA ASP A 47 13.71 0.50 -10.48
C ASP A 47 12.63 -0.29 -11.25
N ARG A 48 11.46 -0.56 -10.64
CA ARG A 48 10.43 -1.40 -11.25
C ARG A 48 9.52 -0.62 -12.22
N PRO A 49 9.00 -1.26 -13.28
CA PRO A 49 8.04 -0.62 -14.19
C PRO A 49 6.74 -0.20 -13.47
N LYS A 50 6.28 1.03 -13.72
CA LYS A 50 5.04 1.61 -13.13
C LYS A 50 3.77 0.77 -13.32
N SER A 51 3.69 0.00 -14.41
CA SER A 51 2.52 -0.82 -14.74
C SER A 51 2.31 -1.99 -13.79
N SER A 52 3.38 -2.56 -13.22
CA SER A 52 3.25 -3.65 -12.23
C SER A 52 2.92 -3.11 -10.83
N VAL A 53 3.50 -1.96 -10.48
CA VAL A 53 3.46 -1.45 -9.10
C VAL A 53 2.07 -0.93 -8.70
N SER A 54 1.30 -0.38 -9.64
CA SER A 54 -0.07 0.08 -9.38
C SER A 54 -0.99 -1.05 -8.86
N HIS A 55 -0.79 -2.28 -9.34
CA HIS A 55 -1.53 -3.44 -8.87
C HIS A 55 -1.15 -3.82 -7.44
N HIS A 56 0.14 -3.86 -7.11
CA HIS A 56 0.62 -4.16 -5.76
C HIS A 56 0.06 -3.18 -4.72
N PHE A 57 0.07 -1.87 -5.01
CA PHE A 57 -0.53 -0.86 -4.14
C PHE A 57 -2.05 -0.98 -4.01
N ARG A 58 -2.74 -1.46 -5.06
CA ARG A 58 -4.17 -1.73 -4.97
C ARG A 58 -4.44 -2.88 -4.00
N VAL A 59 -3.75 -4.01 -4.16
CA VAL A 59 -3.88 -5.18 -3.29
C VAL A 59 -3.60 -4.80 -1.83
N LEU A 60 -2.53 -4.06 -1.55
CA LEU A 60 -2.20 -3.60 -0.19
C LEU A 60 -3.30 -2.72 0.43
N ARG A 61 -3.95 -1.85 -0.36
CA ARG A 61 -5.06 -1.00 0.13
C ARG A 61 -6.34 -1.80 0.37
N GLU A 62 -6.65 -2.73 -0.52
CA GLU A 62 -7.85 -3.58 -0.43
C GLU A 62 -7.75 -4.54 0.76
N ALA A 63 -6.55 -5.06 1.05
CA ALA A 63 -6.26 -5.80 2.28
C ALA A 63 -6.17 -4.92 3.55
N GLY A 64 -6.39 -3.60 3.41
CA GLY A 64 -6.39 -2.66 4.53
C GLY A 64 -5.01 -2.34 5.13
N LEU A 65 -3.90 -2.80 4.55
CA LEU A 65 -2.56 -2.65 5.13
C LEU A 65 -2.00 -1.23 5.04
N ILE A 66 -2.38 -0.46 4.00
CA ILE A 66 -1.83 0.87 3.76
C ILE A 66 -2.93 1.90 3.50
N ARG A 67 -2.62 3.16 3.80
CA ARG A 67 -3.41 4.33 3.42
C ARG A 67 -2.68 5.07 2.32
N THR A 68 -3.44 5.68 1.40
CA THR A 68 -2.87 6.54 0.35
C THR A 68 -3.55 7.89 0.37
N ARG A 69 -2.75 8.96 0.45
CA ARG A 69 -3.20 10.35 0.28
C ARG A 69 -2.57 10.95 -0.97
N ASN A 70 -3.27 11.90 -1.59
CA ASN A 70 -2.70 12.67 -2.69
C ASN A 70 -2.04 13.92 -2.12
N GLU A 71 -0.79 14.17 -2.50
CA GLU A 71 -0.04 15.37 -2.20
C GLU A 71 0.38 16.01 -3.53
N GLY A 72 -0.43 16.95 -4.02
CA GLY A 72 -0.33 17.47 -5.38
C GLY A 72 -0.54 16.37 -6.44
N VAL A 73 0.47 16.16 -7.28
CA VAL A 73 0.49 15.10 -8.30
C VAL A 73 1.03 13.76 -7.77
N THR A 74 1.57 13.75 -6.55
CA THR A 74 2.21 12.59 -5.94
C THR A 74 1.23 11.83 -5.06
N ARG A 75 1.33 10.50 -5.04
CA ARG A 75 0.59 9.64 -4.10
C ARG A 75 1.52 9.23 -2.97
N MET A 76 1.16 9.62 -1.75
CA MET A 76 1.87 9.28 -0.52
C MET A 76 1.18 8.09 0.12
N ASN A 77 1.97 7.11 0.57
CA ASN A 77 1.50 5.88 1.19
C ASN A 77 2.06 5.77 2.60
N ALA A 78 1.22 5.36 3.55
CA ALA A 78 1.59 5.11 4.92
C ALA A 78 1.04 3.77 5.39
N LEU A 79 1.74 3.09 6.29
CA LEU A 79 1.22 1.90 6.95
C LEU A 79 0.01 2.28 7.81
N ARG A 80 -1.07 1.50 7.74
CA ARG A 80 -2.22 1.66 8.64
C ARG A 80 -1.82 1.17 10.04
N ARG A 81 -2.18 1.92 11.09
CA ARG A 81 -1.82 1.61 12.49
C ARG A 81 -3.03 1.55 13.42
N ASP A 82 -4.21 1.74 12.88
CA ASP A 82 -5.51 1.87 13.55
C ASP A 82 -6.58 0.97 12.90
#